data_AF-A0A0J0XTU6-F1
#
_entry.id   AF-A0A0J0XTU6-F1
#
_cell.length_a   1.000
_cell.length_b   1.000
_cell.length_c   1.000
_cell.angle_alpha   90.00
_cell.angle_beta   90.00
_cell.angle_gamma   90.00
#
_symmetry.space_group_name_H-M   'P 1'
#
loop_
_entity.id
_entity.type
_entity.pdbx_description
1 polymer ?
#
loop_
_entity_poly.entity_id
_entity_poly.type
_entity_poly.pdbx_seq_one_letter_code
_entity_poly.pdbx_strand_id
1 'polypeptide(L)'
;MSSSTLLQQRDDMGKPSVTISAPKSRSQSRSRPNTRPSSPDNNGNGNSKLKTPSMTIVIKLGTSSIVAAKPPYPPRLQLLSSVVEAVVKLRALGHKVVLVSSGAIGVGLRHMGLKDRGKGLSRKQALAAIGQGQLIALWDNLFAQLDQPIAQILLTRADISDRTRYLNAQNTFNELLNMGVVPIVNENDTVSVSEIKFGDNDTLSAISSNIVHADYLFLLTDVDCMYTDNPRVNPDAKAVRVVKDIAEVRKEVSTSTLGTSLGTGGMSTKIIAAELATAAGVTTVIMNSTKVDDIFGIIAGGPGPNRNAGDTSYLEGGPLCTRFLRHAKALKDRKWWIAHGLHCAGTVVIDEGAYRAVGRRESGGRLLPAGVVRVEGPFASHQAVRIVVRRKKRFPPAPLLTYPESEAVTPSRMSPDGGPSSIDTDHFTSPLAKTVITAAAASVGSVASSPDSAPQPGTPLIYPTLSLSSSVASLDPLSRTAPTSPAIRAVTDRLVVTSITGELLSNDADVDAAVASVAAAVNHVAEDEWEEVEVGKGLAQYNSSEIERIKGMKSRHIETVLGYSESEHVVESIALL
;
A
#
# COMPACT_ATOMS: atom_id res chain seq x y z
N MET A 1 -52.00 -32.12 13.11
CA MET A 1 -53.27 -32.87 13.01
C MET A 1 -53.99 -32.32 11.78
N SER A 2 -53.66 -32.88 10.62
CA SER A 2 -54.48 -33.86 9.86
C SER A 2 -55.50 -33.12 8.97
N SER A 3 -55.18 -32.85 7.70
CA SER A 3 -55.28 -33.76 6.53
C SER A 3 -56.68 -33.80 5.92
N SER A 4 -56.81 -33.31 4.68
CA SER A 4 -57.29 -34.05 3.49
C SER A 4 -57.84 -33.09 2.41
N THR A 5 -57.88 -33.33 1.08
CA THR A 5 -57.28 -34.29 0.13
C THR A 5 -57.94 -34.02 -1.25
N LEU A 6 -57.13 -33.93 -2.34
CA LEU A 6 -57.40 -34.27 -3.78
C LEU A 6 -58.56 -33.57 -4.54
N LEU A 7 -58.64 -33.42 -5.88
CA LEU A 7 -58.02 -33.99 -7.11
C LEU A 7 -57.83 -32.82 -8.12
N GLN A 8 -56.82 -32.68 -8.99
CA GLN A 8 -56.29 -33.49 -10.10
C GLN A 8 -57.25 -33.71 -11.29
N GLN A 9 -57.05 -32.94 -12.38
CA GLN A 9 -57.33 -33.39 -13.75
C GLN A 9 -56.33 -32.75 -14.73
N ARG A 10 -55.63 -33.63 -15.45
CA ARG A 10 -54.85 -33.36 -16.66
C ARG A 10 -55.80 -33.46 -17.85
N ASP A 11 -55.55 -32.68 -18.90
CA ASP A 11 -55.69 -33.18 -20.27
C ASP A 11 -54.68 -32.50 -21.21
N ASP A 12 -54.17 -33.35 -22.09
CA ASP A 12 -53.09 -33.19 -23.06
C ASP A 12 -53.65 -32.64 -24.39
N MET A 13 -52.75 -32.27 -25.32
CA MET A 13 -52.90 -32.11 -26.79
C MET A 13 -52.44 -30.75 -27.33
N GLY A 14 -51.39 -30.79 -28.17
CA GLY A 14 -51.22 -29.84 -29.28
C GLY A 14 -49.81 -29.30 -29.53
N LYS A 15 -48.93 -30.11 -30.13
CA LYS A 15 -47.72 -29.62 -30.85
C LYS A 15 -48.12 -29.02 -32.20
N PRO A 16 -47.33 -28.06 -32.73
CA PRO A 16 -47.10 -28.02 -34.17
C PRO A 16 -45.60 -28.06 -34.53
N SER A 17 -45.29 -28.88 -35.53
CA SER A 17 -44.04 -28.96 -36.28
C SER A 17 -43.79 -27.68 -37.08
N VAL A 18 -42.54 -27.22 -37.12
CA VAL A 18 -42.07 -26.19 -38.06
C VAL A 18 -41.07 -26.83 -39.03
N THR A 19 -41.42 -26.78 -40.32
CA THR A 19 -40.65 -27.29 -41.44
C THR A 19 -39.68 -26.21 -41.98
N ILE A 20 -38.48 -26.66 -42.32
CA ILE A 20 -37.35 -25.92 -42.87
C ILE A 20 -37.64 -25.47 -44.32
N SER A 21 -37.29 -24.23 -44.67
CA SER A 21 -36.99 -23.86 -46.06
C SER A 21 -35.89 -22.78 -46.12
N ALA A 22 -34.91 -23.01 -47.00
CA ALA A 22 -33.78 -22.12 -47.28
C ALA A 22 -33.94 -21.51 -48.68
N PRO A 23 -33.40 -20.31 -48.95
CA PRO A 23 -33.17 -19.88 -50.33
C PRO A 23 -31.66 -19.78 -50.64
N LYS A 24 -31.26 -20.46 -51.71
CA LYS A 24 -30.02 -20.21 -52.46
C LYS A 24 -30.22 -19.00 -53.37
N SER A 25 -29.25 -18.10 -53.46
CA SER A 25 -29.06 -17.31 -54.68
C SER A 25 -27.58 -17.09 -54.99
N ARG A 26 -27.24 -17.35 -56.26
CA ARG A 26 -25.96 -17.13 -56.94
C ARG A 26 -25.70 -15.62 -57.07
N SER A 27 -24.45 -15.20 -57.01
CA SER A 27 -23.99 -14.05 -57.78
C SER A 27 -22.63 -14.31 -58.43
N GLN A 28 -22.59 -13.98 -59.72
CA GLN A 28 -21.45 -14.10 -60.63
C GLN A 28 -20.54 -12.87 -60.56
N SER A 29 -19.37 -13.08 -61.15
CA SER A 29 -18.16 -12.28 -61.27
C SER A 29 -18.22 -10.91 -61.96
N ARG A 30 -17.26 -10.04 -61.54
CA ARG A 30 -16.43 -9.09 -62.32
C ARG A 30 -17.14 -7.98 -63.13
N SER A 31 -16.85 -6.70 -62.85
CA SER A 31 -15.75 -5.89 -63.42
C SER A 31 -16.00 -4.37 -63.30
N ARG A 32 -14.93 -3.64 -62.96
CA ARG A 32 -14.59 -2.19 -62.94
C ARG A 32 -15.33 -1.23 -63.92
N PRO A 33 -14.95 0.07 -63.99
CA PRO A 33 -14.97 1.16 -63.00
C PRO A 33 -15.70 2.40 -63.58
N ASN A 34 -16.10 3.40 -62.79
CA ASN A 34 -15.93 4.80 -63.23
C ASN A 34 -16.28 5.84 -62.16
N THR A 35 -15.34 6.78 -62.07
CA THR A 35 -15.45 8.19 -61.72
C THR A 35 -16.86 8.80 -61.75
N ARG A 36 -17.21 9.52 -60.69
CA ARG A 36 -18.16 10.64 -60.76
C ARG A 36 -17.66 11.88 -60.02
N PRO A 37 -18.08 13.08 -60.49
CA PRO A 37 -17.46 14.35 -60.17
C PRO A 37 -18.09 15.03 -58.95
N SER A 38 -17.35 16.01 -58.44
CA SER A 38 -17.72 17.01 -57.44
C SER A 38 -18.99 17.80 -57.77
N SER A 39 -19.91 17.95 -56.81
CA SER A 39 -20.76 19.14 -56.56
C SER A 39 -21.39 19.04 -55.15
N PRO A 40 -22.00 20.09 -54.56
CA PRO A 40 -21.46 20.78 -53.41
C PRO A 40 -22.36 20.65 -52.16
N ASP A 41 -21.86 21.23 -51.07
CA ASP A 41 -22.50 21.48 -49.79
C ASP A 41 -24.03 21.52 -49.79
N ASN A 42 -24.65 20.69 -48.95
CA ASN A 42 -25.93 21.03 -48.36
C ASN A 42 -25.95 20.63 -46.88
N ASN A 43 -26.21 21.66 -46.06
CA ASN A 43 -26.34 21.65 -44.61
C ASN A 43 -27.24 20.52 -44.09
N GLY A 44 -26.62 19.49 -43.53
CA GLY A 44 -27.26 18.57 -42.61
C GLY A 44 -26.85 18.93 -41.18
N ASN A 45 -27.62 19.83 -40.56
CA ASN A 45 -27.54 20.14 -39.13
C ASN A 45 -27.98 18.91 -38.32
N GLY A 46 -27.10 17.90 -38.25
CA GLY A 46 -27.27 16.71 -37.45
C GLY A 46 -26.81 17.02 -36.04
N ASN A 47 -27.77 17.24 -35.15
CA ASN A 47 -27.60 17.42 -33.72
C ASN A 47 -27.02 16.13 -33.10
N SER A 48 -25.72 15.86 -33.30
CA SER A 48 -24.99 14.85 -32.56
C SER A 48 -24.86 15.39 -31.14
N LYS A 49 -25.81 15.03 -30.27
CA LYS A 49 -25.60 15.15 -28.82
C LYS A 49 -24.21 14.56 -28.55
N LEU A 50 -23.24 15.41 -28.20
CA LEU A 50 -21.91 15.01 -27.77
C LEU A 50 -22.12 13.96 -26.69
N LYS A 51 -21.93 12.69 -27.05
CA LYS A 51 -22.13 11.58 -26.13
C LYS A 51 -21.05 11.74 -25.08
N THR A 52 -21.42 12.14 -23.87
CA THR A 52 -20.48 12.26 -22.76
C THR A 52 -19.72 10.95 -22.64
N PRO A 53 -18.37 10.98 -22.53
CA PRO A 53 -17.60 9.75 -22.47
C PRO A 53 -18.10 8.89 -21.31
N SER A 54 -18.26 7.59 -21.56
CA SER A 54 -18.54 6.62 -20.51
C SER A 54 -17.41 6.67 -19.49
N MET A 55 -17.79 6.63 -18.21
CA MET A 55 -16.86 6.71 -17.09
C MET A 55 -17.09 5.52 -16.17
N THR A 56 -16.06 5.11 -15.46
CA THR A 56 -16.16 4.12 -14.39
C THR A 56 -16.15 4.83 -13.04
N ILE A 57 -17.16 4.55 -12.21
CA ILE A 57 -17.43 5.28 -10.97
C ILE A 57 -17.51 4.28 -9.81
N VAL A 58 -16.75 4.54 -8.75
CA VAL A 58 -16.87 3.81 -7.49
C VAL A 58 -17.58 4.69 -6.47
N ILE A 59 -18.60 4.16 -5.82
CA ILE A 59 -19.35 4.85 -4.76
C ILE A 59 -19.22 4.04 -3.48
N LYS A 60 -18.67 4.65 -2.42
CA LYS A 60 -18.50 4.02 -1.12
C LYS A 60 -19.50 4.55 -0.10
N LEU A 61 -20.14 3.65 0.63
CA LEU A 61 -21.01 3.97 1.76
C LEU A 61 -20.44 3.43 3.07
N GLY A 62 -20.34 4.29 4.08
CA GLY A 62 -20.00 3.89 5.45
C GLY A 62 -21.19 3.25 6.18
N THR A 63 -20.92 2.55 7.30
CA THR A 63 -21.96 1.93 8.14
C THR A 63 -23.04 2.92 8.56
N SER A 64 -22.65 4.17 8.85
CA SER A 64 -23.54 5.28 9.19
C SER A 64 -24.40 5.76 8.02
N SER A 65 -24.21 5.28 6.80
CA SER A 65 -25.13 5.52 5.68
C SER A 65 -26.06 4.32 5.43
N ILE A 66 -25.72 3.14 5.95
CA ILE A 66 -26.50 1.91 5.75
C ILE A 66 -27.54 1.70 6.86
N VAL A 67 -27.12 1.80 8.11
CA VAL A 67 -27.97 1.61 9.30
C VAL A 67 -27.88 2.80 10.24
N ALA A 68 -28.89 3.01 11.07
CA ALA A 68 -28.85 4.01 12.13
C ALA A 68 -27.72 3.72 13.14
N ALA A 69 -27.21 4.76 13.81
CA ALA A 69 -26.07 4.62 14.74
C ALA A 69 -26.42 3.97 16.09
N LYS A 70 -27.71 3.80 16.40
CA LYS A 70 -28.19 3.29 17.69
C LYS A 70 -29.18 2.13 17.48
N PRO A 71 -29.28 1.18 18.44
CA PRO A 71 -30.31 0.14 18.41
C PRO A 71 -31.71 0.76 18.21
N PRO A 72 -32.62 0.11 17.46
CA PRO A 72 -32.51 -1.23 16.86
C PRO A 72 -31.82 -1.25 15.48
N TYR A 73 -30.93 -0.28 15.22
CA TYR A 73 -30.11 -0.15 14.00
C TYR A 73 -30.92 -0.25 12.69
N PRO A 74 -32.09 0.42 12.56
CA PRO A 74 -32.88 0.33 11.35
C PRO A 74 -32.08 0.73 10.10
N PRO A 75 -32.29 0.04 8.96
CA PRO A 75 -31.70 0.43 7.69
C PRO A 75 -32.22 1.81 7.29
N ARG A 76 -31.34 2.62 6.69
CA ARG A 76 -31.69 3.96 6.20
C ARG A 76 -32.29 3.88 4.79
N LEU A 77 -33.45 3.24 4.68
CA LEU A 77 -34.07 2.87 3.40
C LEU A 77 -34.21 4.05 2.43
N GLN A 78 -34.56 5.24 2.93
CA GLN A 78 -34.64 6.44 2.08
C GLN A 78 -33.31 6.74 1.39
N LEU A 79 -32.21 6.81 2.16
CA LEU A 79 -30.87 7.06 1.62
C LEU A 79 -30.42 5.94 0.68
N LEU A 80 -30.63 4.68 1.07
CA LEU A 80 -30.28 3.53 0.24
C LEU A 80 -31.02 3.55 -1.10
N SER A 81 -32.32 3.89 -1.08
CA SER A 81 -33.13 4.01 -2.30
C SER A 81 -32.64 5.15 -3.20
N SER A 82 -32.32 6.32 -2.63
CA SER A 82 -31.75 7.44 -3.40
C SER A 82 -30.41 7.07 -4.03
N VAL A 83 -29.57 6.27 -3.35
CA VAL A 83 -28.32 5.77 -3.90
C VAL A 83 -28.58 4.79 -5.05
N VAL A 84 -29.52 3.86 -4.90
CA VAL A 84 -29.93 2.95 -5.98
C VAL A 84 -30.42 3.72 -7.20
N GLU A 85 -31.29 4.71 -7.02
CA GLU A 85 -31.76 5.57 -8.10
C GLU A 85 -30.61 6.32 -8.79
N ALA A 86 -29.67 6.87 -8.02
CA ALA A 86 -28.50 7.55 -8.57
C ALA A 86 -27.62 6.59 -9.39
N VAL A 87 -27.37 5.37 -8.89
CA VAL A 87 -26.61 4.33 -9.60
C VAL A 87 -27.30 3.96 -10.92
N VAL A 88 -28.61 3.70 -10.89
CA VAL A 88 -29.39 3.35 -12.10
C VAL A 88 -29.40 4.49 -13.11
N LYS A 89 -29.55 5.75 -12.67
CA LYS A 89 -29.45 6.94 -13.53
C LYS A 89 -28.05 7.05 -14.17
N LEU A 90 -26.97 6.85 -13.41
CA LEU A 90 -25.61 6.84 -13.96
C LEU A 90 -25.40 5.72 -15.00
N ARG A 91 -25.92 4.53 -14.72
CA ARG A 91 -25.94 3.41 -15.66
C ARG A 91 -26.69 3.74 -16.95
N ALA A 92 -27.86 4.37 -16.84
CA ALA A 92 -28.65 4.82 -18.00
C ALA A 92 -27.93 5.87 -18.86
N LEU A 93 -27.07 6.69 -18.25
CA LEU A 93 -26.16 7.62 -18.95
C LEU A 93 -24.95 6.91 -19.60
N GLY A 94 -24.83 5.59 -19.43
CA GLY A 94 -23.77 4.77 -20.02
C GLY A 94 -22.52 4.64 -19.16
N HIS A 95 -22.54 5.09 -17.90
CA HIS A 95 -21.42 4.90 -16.98
C HIS A 95 -21.41 3.48 -16.38
N LYS A 96 -20.22 3.02 -15.99
CA LYS A 96 -20.01 1.79 -15.22
C LYS A 96 -19.94 2.15 -13.74
N VAL A 97 -20.65 1.44 -12.87
CA VAL A 97 -20.73 1.79 -11.45
C VAL A 97 -20.43 0.57 -10.57
N VAL A 98 -19.60 0.77 -9.56
CA VAL A 98 -19.28 -0.19 -8.49
C VAL A 98 -19.67 0.42 -7.16
N LEU A 99 -20.36 -0.35 -6.32
CA LEU A 99 -20.71 0.06 -4.97
C LEU A 99 -19.78 -0.61 -3.96
N VAL A 100 -19.24 0.14 -3.00
CA VAL A 100 -18.46 -0.41 -1.88
C VAL A 100 -19.26 -0.15 -0.61
N SER A 101 -19.86 -1.19 -0.06
CA SER A 101 -20.78 -1.07 1.08
C SER A 101 -20.10 -1.51 2.37
N SER A 102 -20.27 -0.74 3.45
CA SER A 102 -20.07 -1.23 4.82
C SER A 102 -21.39 -1.77 5.40
N GLY A 103 -21.44 -1.98 6.72
CA GLY A 103 -22.70 -2.17 7.43
C GLY A 103 -23.06 -3.62 7.78
N ALA A 104 -22.31 -4.63 7.33
CA ALA A 104 -22.59 -6.04 7.61
C ALA A 104 -22.78 -6.31 9.11
N ILE A 105 -21.84 -5.89 9.97
CA ILE A 105 -21.97 -6.03 11.42
C ILE A 105 -23.21 -5.30 11.96
N GLY A 106 -23.51 -4.10 11.47
CA GLY A 106 -24.67 -3.32 11.90
C GLY A 106 -26.01 -3.98 11.55
N VAL A 107 -26.09 -4.56 10.35
CA VAL A 107 -27.23 -5.38 9.91
C VAL A 107 -27.33 -6.67 10.74
N GLY A 108 -26.21 -7.31 11.04
CA GLY A 108 -26.15 -8.49 11.90
C GLY A 108 -26.63 -8.20 13.33
N LEU A 109 -26.24 -7.05 13.90
CA LEU A 109 -26.73 -6.60 15.21
C LEU A 109 -28.25 -6.42 15.22
N ARG A 110 -28.79 -5.76 14.19
CA ARG A 110 -30.25 -5.60 14.04
C ARG A 110 -30.94 -6.96 13.96
N HIS A 111 -30.45 -7.84 13.09
CA HIS A 111 -31.04 -9.15 12.86
C HIS A 111 -31.07 -10.00 14.13
N MET A 112 -30.00 -9.93 14.93
CA MET A 112 -29.87 -10.66 16.19
C MET A 112 -30.51 -9.94 17.40
N GLY A 113 -31.08 -8.74 17.21
CA GLY A 113 -31.64 -7.93 18.32
C GLY A 113 -30.61 -7.51 19.37
N LEU A 114 -29.32 -7.47 19.01
CA LEU A 114 -28.22 -7.17 19.94
C LEU A 114 -27.95 -5.67 20.03
N LYS A 115 -27.60 -5.21 21.22
CA LYS A 115 -27.29 -3.78 21.50
C LYS A 115 -25.84 -3.40 21.21
N ASP A 116 -24.93 -4.37 21.09
CA ASP A 116 -23.52 -4.12 20.86
C ASP A 116 -22.81 -5.30 20.17
N ARG A 117 -21.75 -4.97 19.43
CA ARG A 117 -20.92 -5.93 18.67
C ARG A 117 -19.96 -6.76 19.53
N GLY A 118 -19.81 -6.44 20.81
CA GLY A 118 -18.77 -6.99 21.67
C GLY A 118 -17.35 -6.58 21.26
N LYS A 119 -16.36 -7.00 22.06
CA LYS A 119 -14.94 -6.66 21.85
C LYS A 119 -14.19 -7.72 21.02
N GLY A 120 -14.54 -9.00 21.17
CA GLY A 120 -13.82 -10.12 20.54
C GLY A 120 -13.96 -10.16 19.02
N LEU A 121 -12.85 -10.50 18.34
CA LEU A 121 -12.80 -10.61 16.89
C LEU A 121 -13.82 -11.63 16.36
N SER A 122 -13.82 -12.85 16.90
CA SER A 122 -14.70 -13.92 16.45
C SER A 122 -16.18 -13.54 16.53
N ARG A 123 -16.58 -12.76 17.53
CA ARG A 123 -17.96 -12.25 17.63
C ARG A 123 -18.27 -11.23 16.54
N LYS A 124 -17.33 -10.33 16.21
CA LYS A 124 -17.48 -9.38 15.10
C LYS A 124 -17.58 -10.12 13.76
N GLN A 125 -16.73 -11.12 13.54
CA GLN A 125 -16.76 -11.95 12.33
C GLN A 125 -18.07 -12.73 12.20
N ALA A 126 -18.57 -13.32 13.29
CA ALA A 126 -19.86 -13.99 13.30
C ALA A 126 -21.01 -13.02 12.98
N LEU A 127 -21.00 -11.81 13.57
CA LEU A 127 -22.00 -10.78 13.26
C LEU A 127 -21.92 -10.29 11.83
N ALA A 128 -20.71 -10.14 11.29
CA ALA A 128 -20.50 -9.79 9.90
C ALA A 128 -21.03 -10.89 8.97
N ALA A 129 -20.75 -12.17 9.26
CA ALA A 129 -21.26 -13.30 8.48
C ALA A 129 -22.80 -13.35 8.48
N ILE A 130 -23.43 -13.21 9.64
CA ILE A 130 -24.90 -13.13 9.77
C ILE A 130 -25.46 -11.95 8.96
N GLY A 131 -24.86 -10.77 9.14
CA GLY A 131 -25.35 -9.55 8.55
C GLY A 131 -25.03 -9.37 7.07
N GLN A 132 -23.98 -10.01 6.54
CA GLN A 132 -23.58 -9.87 5.14
C GLN A 132 -24.61 -10.47 4.19
N GLY A 133 -25.19 -11.63 4.52
CA GLY A 133 -26.28 -12.22 3.75
C GLY A 133 -27.53 -11.32 3.72
N GLN A 134 -27.84 -10.70 4.86
CA GLN A 134 -28.95 -9.75 4.97
C GLN A 134 -28.69 -8.43 4.24
N LEU A 135 -27.43 -7.95 4.28
CA LEU A 135 -27.01 -6.73 3.59
C LEU A 135 -27.09 -6.88 2.08
N ILE A 136 -26.60 -8.00 1.53
CA ILE A 136 -26.68 -8.22 0.08
C ILE A 136 -28.13 -8.43 -0.37
N ALA A 137 -28.95 -9.13 0.42
CA ALA A 137 -30.38 -9.27 0.14
C ALA A 137 -31.11 -7.90 0.18
N LEU A 138 -30.74 -7.01 1.09
CA LEU A 138 -31.29 -5.64 1.12
C LEU A 138 -30.94 -4.87 -0.16
N TRP A 139 -29.67 -4.92 -0.59
CA TRP A 139 -29.26 -4.29 -1.85
C TRP A 139 -29.97 -4.91 -3.06
N ASP A 140 -30.01 -6.23 -3.14
CA ASP A 140 -30.66 -6.97 -4.23
C ASP A 140 -32.14 -6.58 -4.35
N ASN A 141 -32.87 -6.58 -3.23
CA ASN A 141 -34.28 -6.20 -3.21
C ASN A 141 -34.52 -4.75 -3.68
N LEU A 142 -33.65 -3.80 -3.30
CA LEU A 142 -33.79 -2.40 -3.71
C LEU A 142 -33.45 -2.22 -5.20
N PHE A 143 -32.36 -2.81 -5.69
CA PHE A 143 -31.97 -2.73 -7.09
C PHE A 143 -32.93 -3.47 -8.02
N ALA A 144 -33.50 -4.59 -7.57
CA ALA A 144 -34.49 -5.37 -8.31
C ALA A 144 -35.79 -4.58 -8.58
N GLN A 145 -36.14 -3.57 -7.77
CA GLN A 145 -37.27 -2.69 -8.07
C GLN A 145 -37.08 -1.88 -9.36
N LEU A 146 -35.84 -1.77 -9.85
CA LEU A 146 -35.46 -1.03 -11.05
C LEU A 146 -34.80 -1.94 -12.11
N ASP A 147 -35.04 -3.25 -12.03
CA ASP A 147 -34.52 -4.27 -12.97
C ASP A 147 -32.99 -4.25 -13.15
N GLN A 148 -32.26 -3.77 -12.14
CA GLN A 148 -30.80 -3.67 -12.20
C GLN A 148 -30.16 -4.86 -11.48
N PRO A 149 -29.52 -5.81 -12.18
CA PRO A 149 -28.83 -6.91 -11.53
C PRO A 149 -27.60 -6.42 -10.76
N ILE A 150 -27.35 -7.06 -9.62
CA ILE A 150 -26.15 -6.85 -8.80
C ILE A 150 -25.33 -8.13 -8.68
N ALA A 151 -24.06 -8.00 -8.28
CA ALA A 151 -23.23 -9.14 -7.92
C ALA A 151 -22.44 -8.86 -6.64
N GLN A 152 -22.42 -9.83 -5.73
CA GLN A 152 -21.62 -9.74 -4.51
C GLN A 152 -20.14 -10.00 -4.82
N ILE A 153 -19.27 -9.13 -4.31
CA ILE A 153 -17.83 -9.34 -4.31
C ILE A 153 -17.32 -9.18 -2.88
N LEU A 154 -16.68 -10.23 -2.36
CA LEU A 154 -16.01 -10.21 -1.06
C LEU A 154 -14.51 -10.35 -1.26
N LEU A 155 -13.73 -9.41 -0.73
CA LEU A 155 -12.29 -9.39 -0.88
C LEU A 155 -11.61 -9.21 0.48
N THR A 156 -10.39 -9.72 0.60
CA THR A 156 -9.48 -9.44 1.71
C THR A 156 -8.23 -8.74 1.19
N ARG A 157 -7.44 -8.18 2.10
CA ARG A 157 -6.10 -7.69 1.76
C ARG A 157 -5.20 -8.77 1.15
N ALA A 158 -5.36 -10.04 1.57
CA ALA A 158 -4.56 -11.14 1.03
C ALA A 158 -4.85 -11.35 -0.46
N ASP A 159 -6.09 -11.20 -0.89
CA ASP A 159 -6.49 -11.31 -2.30
C ASP A 159 -5.90 -10.18 -3.13
N ILE A 160 -5.78 -8.99 -2.56
CA ILE A 160 -5.15 -7.83 -3.21
C ILE A 160 -3.63 -7.96 -3.24
N SER A 161 -3.03 -8.52 -2.19
CA SER A 161 -1.57 -8.64 -2.06
C SER A 161 -0.98 -9.75 -2.93
N ASP A 162 -1.80 -10.68 -3.41
CA ASP A 162 -1.38 -11.72 -4.35
C ASP A 162 -1.70 -11.30 -5.78
N ARG A 163 -0.70 -11.35 -6.67
CA ARG A 163 -0.84 -10.84 -8.04
C ARG A 163 -1.87 -11.63 -8.84
N THR A 164 -1.91 -12.94 -8.67
CA THR A 164 -2.81 -13.83 -9.41
C THR A 164 -4.25 -13.61 -8.97
N ARG A 165 -4.50 -13.57 -7.65
CA ARG A 165 -5.82 -13.26 -7.08
C ARG A 165 -6.28 -11.85 -7.47
N TYR A 166 -5.39 -10.86 -7.46
CA TYR A 166 -5.69 -9.52 -7.93
C TYR A 166 -6.16 -9.52 -9.40
N LEU A 167 -5.46 -10.22 -10.29
CA LEU A 167 -5.84 -10.31 -11.71
C LEU A 167 -7.17 -11.04 -11.90
N ASN A 168 -7.42 -12.11 -11.13
CA ASN A 168 -8.69 -12.82 -11.17
C ASN A 168 -9.86 -11.93 -10.70
N ALA A 169 -9.65 -11.14 -9.65
CA ALA A 169 -10.63 -10.15 -9.20
C ALA A 169 -10.88 -9.12 -10.30
N GLN A 170 -9.83 -8.54 -10.89
CA GLN A 170 -9.94 -7.58 -11.99
C GLN A 170 -10.74 -8.13 -13.18
N ASN A 171 -10.45 -9.35 -13.62
CA ASN A 171 -11.19 -10.01 -14.71
C ASN A 171 -12.67 -10.17 -14.36
N THR A 172 -12.97 -10.58 -13.13
CA THR A 172 -14.35 -10.73 -12.64
C THR A 172 -15.09 -9.38 -12.65
N PHE A 173 -14.47 -8.31 -12.14
CA PHE A 173 -15.05 -6.97 -12.18
C PHE A 173 -15.33 -6.52 -13.62
N ASN A 174 -14.37 -6.70 -14.52
CA ASN A 174 -14.50 -6.31 -15.92
C ASN A 174 -15.67 -7.02 -16.59
N GLU A 175 -15.81 -8.32 -16.38
CA GLU A 175 -16.89 -9.11 -16.94
C GLU A 175 -18.25 -8.69 -16.38
N LEU A 176 -18.37 -8.52 -15.06
CA LEU A 176 -19.60 -8.02 -14.42
C LEU A 176 -20.04 -6.67 -15.00
N LEU A 177 -19.10 -5.73 -15.14
CA LEU A 177 -19.39 -4.41 -15.69
C LEU A 177 -19.78 -4.46 -17.17
N ASN A 178 -19.21 -5.39 -17.94
CA ASN A 178 -19.56 -5.63 -19.35
C ASN A 178 -20.95 -6.26 -19.52
N MET A 179 -21.33 -7.17 -18.62
CA MET A 179 -22.69 -7.72 -18.52
C MET A 179 -23.72 -6.69 -18.02
N GLY A 180 -23.26 -5.51 -17.60
CA GLY A 180 -24.12 -4.45 -17.09
C GLY A 180 -24.60 -4.63 -15.65
N VAL A 181 -23.99 -5.57 -14.93
CA VAL A 181 -24.22 -5.84 -13.51
C VAL A 181 -23.52 -4.78 -12.66
N VAL A 182 -24.11 -4.39 -11.54
CA VAL A 182 -23.49 -3.49 -10.54
C VAL A 182 -22.80 -4.35 -9.46
N PRO A 183 -21.46 -4.37 -9.38
CA PRO A 183 -20.76 -5.08 -8.31
C PRO A 183 -20.96 -4.36 -6.96
N ILE A 184 -21.33 -5.12 -5.93
CA ILE A 184 -21.43 -4.68 -4.54
C ILE A 184 -20.28 -5.32 -3.75
N VAL A 185 -19.27 -4.51 -3.48
CA VAL A 185 -18.01 -4.92 -2.84
C VAL A 185 -18.09 -4.71 -1.33
N ASN A 186 -17.65 -5.70 -0.56
CA ASN A 186 -17.38 -5.54 0.86
C ASN A 186 -16.15 -6.37 1.26
N GLU A 187 -15.60 -6.10 2.44
CA GLU A 187 -14.54 -6.92 3.02
C GLU A 187 -15.08 -8.30 3.43
N ASN A 188 -14.29 -9.35 3.21
CA ASN A 188 -14.61 -10.69 3.70
C ASN A 188 -14.21 -10.82 5.18
N ASP A 189 -15.04 -10.25 6.07
CA ASP A 189 -14.78 -10.20 7.51
C ASP A 189 -14.48 -11.57 8.14
N THR A 190 -15.10 -12.66 7.66
CA THR A 190 -14.95 -14.01 8.23
C THR A 190 -13.50 -14.51 8.19
N VAL A 191 -12.75 -14.14 7.15
CA VAL A 191 -11.36 -14.58 6.93
C VAL A 191 -10.35 -13.42 7.01
N SER A 192 -10.82 -12.20 7.29
CA SER A 192 -9.95 -11.04 7.51
C SER A 192 -9.36 -11.07 8.92
N VAL A 193 -8.07 -10.75 9.05
CA VAL A 193 -7.36 -10.66 10.33
C VAL A 193 -7.35 -9.22 10.82
N SER A 194 -7.66 -9.01 12.10
CA SER A 194 -7.88 -7.65 12.66
C SER A 194 -6.64 -6.78 12.82
N GLU A 195 -5.44 -7.34 12.71
CA GLU A 195 -4.18 -6.69 13.12
C GLU A 195 -3.64 -5.68 12.11
N ILE A 196 -4.24 -5.61 10.92
CA ILE A 196 -3.79 -4.71 9.87
C ILE A 196 -4.64 -3.44 9.90
N LYS A 197 -4.07 -2.35 10.43
CA LYS A 197 -4.66 -1.00 10.59
C LYS A 197 -5.12 -0.30 9.28
N PHE A 198 -5.28 -1.04 8.18
CA PHE A 198 -5.80 -0.62 6.88
C PHE A 198 -7.17 -1.26 6.53
N GLY A 199 -7.78 -2.04 7.44
CA GLY A 199 -9.05 -2.76 7.26
C GLY A 199 -10.29 -1.87 7.39
N ASP A 200 -10.43 -0.89 6.50
CA ASP A 200 -11.65 -0.12 6.38
C ASP A 200 -12.11 -0.02 4.92
N ASN A 201 -13.43 0.12 4.72
CA ASN A 201 -13.97 0.16 3.38
C ASN A 201 -13.61 1.43 2.61
N ASP A 202 -13.07 2.48 3.27
CA ASP A 202 -12.49 3.62 2.54
C ASP A 202 -11.26 3.12 1.75
N THR A 203 -10.33 2.40 2.39
CA THR A 203 -9.16 1.80 1.73
C THR A 203 -9.57 0.77 0.67
N LEU A 204 -10.53 -0.11 0.98
CA LEU A 204 -11.05 -1.08 0.01
C LEU A 204 -11.63 -0.40 -1.23
N SER A 205 -12.29 0.76 -1.06
CA SER A 205 -12.84 1.51 -2.18
C SER A 205 -11.78 2.15 -3.08
N ALA A 206 -10.67 2.60 -2.51
CA ALA A 206 -9.53 3.08 -3.28
C ALA A 206 -8.86 1.95 -4.08
N ILE A 207 -8.71 0.77 -3.46
CA ILE A 207 -8.21 -0.42 -4.14
C ILE A 207 -9.16 -0.85 -5.27
N SER A 208 -10.46 -0.89 -4.99
CA SER A 208 -11.49 -1.26 -5.97
C SER A 208 -11.46 -0.29 -7.16
N SER A 209 -11.31 1.02 -6.90
CA SER A 209 -11.17 2.06 -7.92
C SER A 209 -9.97 1.82 -8.82
N ASN A 210 -8.84 1.39 -8.26
CA ASN A 210 -7.67 1.03 -9.06
C ASN A 210 -7.91 -0.26 -9.88
N ILE A 211 -8.51 -1.30 -9.29
CA ILE A 211 -8.80 -2.57 -10.00
C ILE A 211 -9.64 -2.33 -11.26
N VAL A 212 -10.67 -1.48 -11.15
CA VAL A 212 -11.62 -1.22 -12.25
C VAL A 212 -11.25 -0.01 -13.12
N HIS A 213 -10.08 0.59 -12.87
CA HIS A 213 -9.62 1.81 -13.55
C HIS A 213 -10.68 2.92 -13.53
N ALA A 214 -11.17 3.26 -12.33
CA ALA A 214 -12.21 4.26 -12.15
C ALA A 214 -11.73 5.67 -12.51
N ASP A 215 -12.64 6.48 -13.05
CA ASP A 215 -12.45 7.91 -13.21
C ASP A 215 -12.71 8.65 -11.89
N TYR A 216 -13.68 8.14 -11.12
CA TYR A 216 -14.12 8.72 -9.85
C TYR A 216 -14.22 7.71 -8.72
N LEU A 217 -13.83 8.16 -7.53
CA LEU A 217 -14.18 7.55 -6.25
C LEU A 217 -15.00 8.56 -5.43
N PHE A 218 -16.26 8.24 -5.15
CA PHE A 218 -17.11 8.99 -4.24
C PHE A 218 -17.14 8.34 -2.87
N LEU A 219 -16.62 9.04 -1.86
CA LEU A 219 -16.69 8.67 -0.45
C LEU A 219 -17.91 9.37 0.17
N LEU A 220 -19.05 8.67 0.20
CA LEU A 220 -20.28 9.19 0.80
C LEU A 220 -20.20 9.10 2.33
N THR A 221 -20.36 10.24 3.00
CA THR A 221 -20.19 10.37 4.46
C THR A 221 -21.36 11.12 5.11
N ASP A 222 -21.31 11.29 6.43
CA ASP A 222 -22.29 12.04 7.24
C ASP A 222 -21.94 13.52 7.44
N VAL A 223 -20.93 14.01 6.73
CA VAL A 223 -20.49 15.41 6.70
C VAL A 223 -20.48 15.92 5.26
N ASP A 224 -20.57 17.23 5.05
CA ASP A 224 -20.70 17.80 3.70
C ASP A 224 -19.41 17.75 2.92
N CYS A 225 -18.30 18.03 3.58
CA CYS A 225 -16.96 18.06 3.02
C CYS A 225 -15.93 17.98 4.16
N MET A 226 -14.65 18.06 3.81
CA MET A 226 -13.57 18.32 4.77
C MET A 226 -13.57 19.79 5.17
N TYR A 227 -13.20 20.04 6.42
CA TYR A 227 -13.04 21.37 6.97
C TYR A 227 -11.63 21.53 7.55
N THR A 228 -11.14 22.75 7.61
CA THR A 228 -9.85 23.09 8.25
C THR A 228 -9.85 22.76 9.75
N ASP A 229 -11.02 22.82 10.40
CA ASP A 229 -11.23 22.40 11.78
C ASP A 229 -12.67 21.86 11.95
N ASN A 230 -13.05 21.39 13.13
CA ASN A 230 -14.39 20.88 13.37
C ASN A 230 -15.44 22.02 13.34
N PRO A 231 -16.31 22.11 12.32
CA PRO A 231 -17.25 23.22 12.17
C PRO A 231 -18.36 23.24 13.22
N ARG A 232 -18.52 22.16 14.00
CA ARG A 232 -19.47 22.11 15.12
C ARG A 232 -18.95 22.80 16.38
N VAL A 233 -17.64 23.00 16.47
CA VAL A 233 -16.95 23.55 17.65
C VAL A 233 -16.27 24.87 17.30
N ASN A 234 -15.70 24.97 16.10
CA ASN A 234 -15.00 26.15 15.61
C ASN A 234 -15.82 26.81 14.48
N PRO A 235 -16.46 27.97 14.74
CA PRO A 235 -17.19 28.73 13.71
C PRO A 235 -16.32 29.22 12.55
N ASP A 236 -15.00 29.36 12.76
CA ASP A 236 -14.05 29.80 11.72
C ASP A 236 -13.58 28.65 10.82
N ALA A 237 -14.07 27.42 11.04
CA ALA A 237 -13.76 26.27 10.20
C ALA A 237 -14.23 26.49 8.76
N LYS A 238 -13.30 26.47 7.81
CA LYS A 238 -13.58 26.68 6.39
C LYS A 238 -13.66 25.35 5.65
N ALA A 239 -14.57 25.27 4.69
CA ALA A 239 -14.68 24.11 3.81
C ALA A 239 -13.46 24.00 2.89
N VAL A 240 -12.84 22.81 2.86
CA VAL A 240 -11.74 22.49 1.94
C VAL A 240 -12.37 21.95 0.65
N ARG A 241 -12.47 22.79 -0.38
CA ARG A 241 -13.17 22.46 -1.63
C ARG A 241 -12.33 21.59 -2.57
N VAL A 242 -11.06 21.93 -2.73
CA VAL A 242 -10.14 21.28 -3.67
C VAL A 242 -8.83 20.99 -2.95
N VAL A 243 -8.33 19.76 -3.11
CA VAL A 243 -7.06 19.30 -2.55
C VAL A 243 -6.11 18.95 -3.68
N LYS A 244 -5.06 19.77 -3.84
CA LYS A 244 -3.98 19.55 -4.81
C LYS A 244 -2.86 18.71 -4.20
N ASP A 245 -2.49 18.98 -2.96
CA ASP A 245 -1.51 18.20 -2.22
C ASP A 245 -2.12 17.63 -0.93
N ILE A 246 -2.09 16.31 -0.81
CA ILE A 246 -2.57 15.60 0.37
C ILE A 246 -1.62 15.80 1.55
N ALA A 247 -0.32 15.98 1.31
CA ALA A 247 0.65 16.21 2.36
C ALA A 247 0.41 17.55 3.08
N GLU A 248 -0.05 18.57 2.36
CA GLU A 248 -0.44 19.87 2.94
C GLU A 248 -1.71 19.72 3.78
N VAL A 249 -2.75 19.09 3.23
CA VAL A 249 -4.03 18.88 3.94
C VAL A 249 -3.86 18.05 5.21
N ARG A 250 -2.93 17.08 5.24
CA ARG A 250 -2.64 16.30 6.46
C ARG A 250 -2.04 17.15 7.59
N LYS A 251 -1.37 18.26 7.28
CA LYS A 251 -0.83 19.19 8.28
C LYS A 251 -1.90 20.14 8.81
N GLU A 252 -2.87 20.48 7.95
CA GLU A 252 -3.90 21.47 8.24
C GLU A 252 -5.14 20.88 8.92
N VAL A 253 -5.46 19.62 8.64
CA VAL A 253 -6.71 19.00 9.10
C VAL A 253 -6.49 18.25 10.40
N SER A 254 -7.20 18.67 11.45
CA SER A 254 -7.31 17.94 12.72
C SER A 254 -7.93 16.56 12.51
N THR A 255 -7.11 15.51 12.39
CA THR A 255 -7.57 14.11 12.29
C THR A 255 -8.08 13.54 13.62
N SER A 256 -8.02 14.32 14.69
CA SER A 256 -8.27 13.89 16.07
C SER A 256 -9.76 13.79 16.43
N THR A 257 -10.68 14.26 15.59
CA THR A 257 -12.12 14.23 15.89
C THR A 257 -12.90 13.26 15.01
N LEU A 258 -13.60 12.35 15.70
CA LEU A 258 -14.84 11.64 15.33
C LEU A 258 -14.71 10.31 14.56
N GLY A 259 -14.98 9.22 15.29
CA GLY A 259 -15.63 8.02 14.80
C GLY A 259 -16.85 7.72 15.68
N THR A 260 -18.02 7.48 15.09
CA THR A 260 -19.17 6.92 15.81
C THR A 260 -18.86 5.47 16.20
N SER A 261 -19.45 4.93 17.27
CA SER A 261 -19.08 3.60 17.81
C SER A 261 -19.27 2.43 16.81
N LEU A 262 -19.99 2.64 15.71
CA LEU A 262 -20.23 1.66 14.64
C LEU A 262 -19.38 1.87 13.38
N GLY A 263 -18.81 3.06 13.18
CA GLY A 263 -17.92 3.36 12.06
C GLY A 263 -16.47 3.09 12.43
N THR A 264 -15.74 2.32 11.61
CA THR A 264 -14.31 2.07 11.81
C THR A 264 -13.41 3.14 11.18
N GLY A 265 -13.90 3.89 10.19
CA GLY A 265 -13.12 4.87 9.41
C GLY A 265 -13.51 6.32 9.67
N GLY A 266 -12.58 7.09 10.26
CA GLY A 266 -12.71 8.53 10.51
C GLY A 266 -12.32 9.38 9.29
N MET A 267 -11.95 10.64 9.49
CA MET A 267 -11.43 11.49 8.40
C MET A 267 -10.05 11.02 7.91
N SER A 268 -9.22 10.50 8.82
CA SER A 268 -7.89 9.97 8.50
C SER A 268 -7.93 8.88 7.42
N THR A 269 -8.85 7.91 7.52
CA THR A 269 -8.96 6.82 6.55
C THR A 269 -9.44 7.30 5.18
N LYS A 270 -10.25 8.36 5.11
CA LYS A 270 -10.69 8.98 3.84
C LYS A 270 -9.55 9.69 3.14
N ILE A 271 -8.69 10.37 3.91
CA ILE A 271 -7.46 10.99 3.36
C ILE A 271 -6.53 9.91 2.82
N ILE A 272 -6.34 8.79 3.54
CA ILE A 272 -5.56 7.64 3.05
C ILE A 272 -6.17 7.08 1.77
N ALA A 273 -7.49 6.84 1.74
CA ALA A 273 -8.17 6.35 0.55
C ALA A 273 -8.02 7.31 -0.65
N ALA A 274 -8.14 8.62 -0.41
CA ALA A 274 -7.93 9.64 -1.44
C ALA A 274 -6.50 9.65 -1.97
N GLU A 275 -5.50 9.44 -1.11
CA GLU A 275 -4.10 9.30 -1.52
C GLU A 275 -3.89 8.09 -2.42
N LEU A 276 -4.38 6.93 -1.99
CA LEU A 276 -4.30 5.70 -2.76
C LEU A 276 -4.98 5.84 -4.14
N ALA A 277 -6.20 6.38 -4.17
CA ALA A 277 -6.97 6.53 -5.39
C ALA A 277 -6.36 7.58 -6.33
N THR A 278 -5.94 8.75 -5.81
CA THR A 278 -5.32 9.78 -6.65
C THR A 278 -3.99 9.34 -7.25
N ALA A 279 -3.21 8.51 -6.55
CA ALA A 279 -1.99 7.90 -7.07
C ALA A 279 -2.26 6.95 -8.25
N ALA A 280 -3.46 6.33 -8.30
CA ALA A 280 -3.95 5.53 -9.44
C ALA A 280 -4.55 6.39 -10.57
N GLY A 281 -4.55 7.73 -10.45
CA GLY A 281 -5.15 8.61 -11.45
C GLY A 281 -6.67 8.79 -11.30
N VAL A 282 -7.24 8.40 -10.15
CA VAL A 282 -8.68 8.53 -9.85
C VAL A 282 -8.95 9.88 -9.18
N THR A 283 -9.98 10.61 -9.62
CA THR A 283 -10.46 11.79 -8.90
C THR A 283 -11.30 11.34 -7.70
N THR A 284 -10.91 11.71 -6.49
CA THR A 284 -11.63 11.30 -5.27
C THR A 284 -12.45 12.45 -4.72
N VAL A 285 -13.68 12.17 -4.30
CA VAL A 285 -14.63 13.16 -3.82
C VAL A 285 -15.19 12.71 -2.47
N ILE A 286 -15.10 13.56 -1.45
CA ILE A 286 -15.81 13.39 -0.18
C ILE A 286 -17.05 14.28 -0.22
N MET A 287 -18.22 13.71 0.04
CA MET A 287 -19.49 14.45 0.04
C MET A 287 -20.54 13.85 0.99
N ASN A 288 -21.57 14.62 1.32
CA ASN A 288 -22.67 14.15 2.14
C ASN A 288 -23.48 13.07 1.42
N SER A 289 -23.70 11.94 2.08
CA SER A 289 -24.53 10.84 1.59
C SER A 289 -25.98 11.27 1.34
N THR A 290 -26.54 12.20 2.13
CA THR A 290 -27.91 12.70 1.93
C THR A 290 -28.10 13.58 0.69
N LYS A 291 -27.00 13.97 0.04
CA LYS A 291 -26.97 14.80 -1.17
C LYS A 291 -26.50 14.02 -2.39
N VAL A 292 -26.88 12.74 -2.49
CA VAL A 292 -26.36 11.82 -3.52
C VAL A 292 -26.57 12.32 -4.97
N ASP A 293 -27.64 13.07 -5.23
CA ASP A 293 -27.88 13.67 -6.57
C ASP A 293 -26.81 14.69 -6.98
N ASP A 294 -26.05 15.27 -6.03
CA ASP A 294 -24.97 16.19 -6.34
C ASP A 294 -23.83 15.52 -7.14
N ILE A 295 -23.75 14.17 -7.14
CA ILE A 295 -22.82 13.39 -7.97
C ILE A 295 -22.92 13.81 -9.45
N PHE A 296 -24.12 14.03 -9.97
CA PHE A 296 -24.32 14.41 -11.37
C PHE A 296 -23.71 15.78 -11.67
N GLY A 297 -23.90 16.76 -10.79
CA GLY A 297 -23.29 18.09 -10.93
C GLY A 297 -21.76 18.04 -10.82
N ILE A 298 -21.24 17.19 -9.94
CA ILE A 298 -19.78 16.99 -9.75
C ILE A 298 -19.14 16.36 -10.99
N ILE A 299 -19.81 15.39 -11.62
CA ILE A 299 -19.37 14.74 -12.88
C ILE A 299 -19.49 15.71 -14.06
N ALA A 300 -20.58 16.49 -14.13
CA ALA A 300 -20.78 17.48 -15.19
C ALA A 300 -19.69 18.57 -15.17
N GLY A 301 -19.18 18.94 -13.99
CA GLY A 301 -18.01 19.80 -13.85
C GLY A 301 -16.68 19.17 -14.30
N GLY A 302 -16.69 17.92 -14.75
CA GLY A 302 -15.53 17.14 -15.18
C GLY A 302 -14.65 16.68 -14.01
N PRO A 303 -13.66 15.79 -14.23
CA PRO A 303 -12.81 15.24 -13.16
C PRO A 303 -11.86 16.26 -12.53
N GLY A 304 -11.80 17.47 -13.08
CA GLY A 304 -10.82 18.50 -12.73
C GLY A 304 -9.50 18.30 -13.48
N PRO A 305 -8.58 19.29 -13.38
CA PRO A 305 -7.24 19.13 -13.92
C PRO A 305 -6.44 18.14 -13.08
N ASN A 306 -5.34 17.63 -13.64
CA ASN A 306 -4.34 16.94 -12.83
C ASN A 306 -3.65 17.95 -11.90
N ARG A 307 -3.06 17.48 -10.78
CA ARG A 307 -2.41 18.35 -9.75
C ARG A 307 -1.49 19.46 -10.29
N ASN A 308 -0.87 19.26 -11.46
CA ASN A 308 0.11 20.17 -12.05
C ASN A 308 -0.48 21.17 -13.07
N ALA A 309 -1.81 21.23 -13.25
CA ALA A 309 -2.45 22.04 -14.28
C ALA A 309 -3.53 23.00 -13.72
N GLY A 310 -3.52 24.23 -14.26
CA GLY A 310 -4.69 25.11 -14.42
C GLY A 310 -5.33 25.74 -13.19
N ASP A 311 -6.15 26.75 -13.46
CA ASP A 311 -7.12 27.34 -12.53
C ASP A 311 -8.15 26.29 -12.08
N THR A 312 -8.44 26.27 -10.79
CA THR A 312 -9.42 25.35 -10.16
C THR A 312 -10.67 26.08 -9.66
N SER A 313 -10.78 27.39 -9.88
CA SER A 313 -11.89 28.24 -9.41
C SER A 313 -13.27 27.70 -9.80
N TYR A 314 -13.41 27.17 -11.02
CA TYR A 314 -14.66 26.60 -11.51
C TYR A 314 -15.12 25.36 -10.73
N LEU A 315 -14.21 24.66 -10.04
CA LEU A 315 -14.55 23.51 -9.19
C LEU A 315 -15.05 23.94 -7.81
N GLU A 316 -14.84 25.19 -7.40
CA GLU A 316 -15.27 25.71 -6.10
C GLU A 316 -16.75 26.09 -6.09
N GLY A 317 -17.30 26.53 -7.23
CA GLY A 317 -18.70 26.95 -7.39
C GLY A 317 -19.72 25.81 -7.57
N GLY A 318 -19.28 24.55 -7.68
CA GLY A 318 -20.17 23.38 -7.81
C GLY A 318 -20.79 22.92 -6.48
N PRO A 319 -21.41 21.72 -6.44
CA PRO A 319 -21.96 21.17 -5.21
C PRO A 319 -20.95 21.08 -4.05
N LEU A 320 -21.44 21.18 -2.81
CA LEU A 320 -20.60 21.16 -1.62
C LEU A 320 -19.98 19.76 -1.41
N CYS A 321 -18.65 19.70 -1.41
CA CYS A 321 -17.81 18.51 -1.39
C CYS A 321 -16.33 18.91 -1.24
N THR A 322 -15.47 17.92 -0.98
CA THR A 322 -14.01 18.04 -1.12
C THR A 322 -13.55 17.17 -2.27
N ARG A 323 -12.84 17.77 -3.23
CA ARG A 323 -12.30 17.08 -4.40
C ARG A 323 -10.79 16.98 -4.31
N PHE A 324 -10.28 15.76 -4.32
CA PHE A 324 -8.86 15.46 -4.42
C PHE A 324 -8.47 15.28 -5.87
N LEU A 325 -7.52 16.10 -6.34
CA LEU A 325 -7.08 16.04 -7.72
C LEU A 325 -6.14 14.86 -7.94
N ARG A 326 -6.40 14.14 -9.03
CA ARG A 326 -5.61 12.99 -9.48
C ARG A 326 -4.19 13.40 -9.91
N HIS A 327 -3.24 12.48 -9.75
CA HIS A 327 -1.87 12.69 -10.23
C HIS A 327 -1.79 12.73 -11.75
N ALA A 328 -0.95 13.61 -12.30
CA ALA A 328 -0.77 13.74 -13.75
C ALA A 328 -0.13 12.52 -14.40
N LYS A 329 0.72 11.82 -13.65
CA LYS A 329 1.32 10.55 -14.03
C LYS A 329 0.80 9.51 -13.06
N ALA A 330 -0.33 8.89 -13.39
CA ALA A 330 -0.84 7.75 -12.62
C ALA A 330 0.24 6.67 -12.54
N LEU A 331 0.39 6.05 -11.36
CA LEU A 331 1.22 4.87 -11.23
C LEU A 331 0.63 3.77 -12.13
N LYS A 332 1.48 3.13 -12.94
CA LYS A 332 1.07 1.91 -13.65
C LYS A 332 0.60 0.87 -12.64
N ASP A 333 -0.40 0.06 -12.98
CA ASP A 333 -1.03 -0.93 -12.09
C ASP A 333 -0.05 -1.74 -11.25
N ARG A 334 1.02 -2.25 -11.89
CA ARG A 334 2.06 -3.03 -11.19
C ARG A 334 2.81 -2.20 -10.14
N LYS A 335 3.17 -0.96 -10.45
CA LYS A 335 3.85 -0.07 -9.50
C LYS A 335 2.90 0.38 -8.39
N TRP A 336 1.65 0.69 -8.72
CA TRP A 336 0.64 1.02 -7.72
C TRP A 336 0.42 -0.15 -6.75
N TRP A 337 0.27 -1.36 -7.30
CA TRP A 337 0.11 -2.59 -6.52
C TRP A 337 1.29 -2.83 -5.58
N ILE A 338 2.53 -2.59 -6.03
CA ILE A 338 3.73 -2.71 -5.19
C ILE A 338 3.76 -1.63 -4.09
N ALA A 339 3.49 -0.38 -4.45
CA ALA A 339 3.52 0.75 -3.51
C ALA A 339 2.42 0.65 -2.43
N HIS A 340 1.24 0.14 -2.79
CA HIS A 340 0.05 0.29 -1.97
C HIS A 340 -0.70 -1.02 -1.68
N GLY A 341 -0.67 -1.98 -2.60
CA GLY A 341 -1.36 -3.27 -2.45
C GLY A 341 -0.62 -4.26 -1.55
N LEU A 342 0.71 -4.17 -1.47
CA LEU A 342 1.54 -5.14 -0.75
C LEU A 342 1.76 -4.79 0.73
N HIS A 343 1.79 -5.82 1.57
CA HIS A 343 2.34 -5.73 2.93
C HIS A 343 3.84 -5.96 2.88
N CYS A 344 4.63 -5.03 3.41
CA CYS A 344 6.08 -5.20 3.46
C CYS A 344 6.47 -6.12 4.62
N ALA A 345 7.23 -7.17 4.32
CA ALA A 345 7.72 -8.12 5.31
C ALA A 345 8.99 -7.60 6.03
N GLY A 346 9.76 -6.73 5.39
CA GLY A 346 10.91 -6.06 6.00
C GLY A 346 11.33 -4.78 5.27
N THR A 347 12.55 -4.34 5.54
CA THR A 347 13.14 -3.09 5.02
C THR A 347 14.50 -3.37 4.41
N VAL A 348 14.79 -2.74 3.26
CA VAL A 348 16.12 -2.66 2.66
C VAL A 348 16.55 -1.20 2.69
N VAL A 349 17.64 -0.92 3.42
CA VAL A 349 18.20 0.43 3.55
C VAL A 349 19.29 0.61 2.51
N ILE A 350 19.20 1.68 1.74
CA ILE A 350 20.06 1.96 0.58
C ILE A 350 20.78 3.30 0.74
N ASP A 351 21.90 3.45 0.03
CA ASP A 351 22.62 4.72 -0.03
C ASP A 351 21.98 5.72 -1.02
N GLU A 352 22.41 6.99 -0.97
CA GLU A 352 21.91 8.07 -1.83
C GLU A 352 22.27 7.86 -3.33
N GLY A 353 23.36 7.16 -3.63
CA GLY A 353 23.73 6.79 -4.99
C GLY A 353 22.75 5.78 -5.60
N ALA A 354 22.40 4.76 -4.84
CA ALA A 354 21.43 3.74 -5.18
C ALA A 354 20.03 4.35 -5.35
N TYR A 355 19.61 5.25 -4.45
CA TYR A 355 18.35 5.96 -4.58
C TYR A 355 18.27 6.77 -5.89
N ARG A 356 19.33 7.53 -6.21
CA ARG A 356 19.42 8.27 -7.48
C ARG A 356 19.42 7.34 -8.69
N ALA A 357 20.07 6.18 -8.62
CA ALA A 357 20.12 5.22 -9.71
C ALA A 357 18.74 4.59 -9.96
N VAL A 358 18.04 4.15 -8.91
CA VAL A 358 16.69 3.56 -8.99
C VAL A 358 15.66 4.57 -9.54
N GLY A 359 15.83 5.86 -9.25
CA GLY A 359 14.98 6.92 -9.79
C GLY A 359 15.11 7.14 -11.31
N ARG A 360 16.19 6.66 -11.94
CA ARG A 360 16.40 6.80 -13.39
C ARG A 360 15.53 5.83 -14.17
N ARG A 361 15.03 6.26 -15.33
CA ARG A 361 14.15 5.44 -16.18
C ARG A 361 14.86 4.17 -16.67
N GLU A 362 16.15 4.27 -16.95
CA GLU A 362 16.99 3.18 -17.48
C GLU A 362 17.18 2.05 -16.46
N SER A 363 17.08 2.36 -15.16
CA SER A 363 17.20 1.34 -14.11
C SER A 363 16.05 0.33 -14.10
N GLY A 364 14.89 0.71 -14.65
CA GLY A 364 13.66 -0.08 -14.55
C GLY A 364 13.15 -0.26 -13.10
N GLY A 365 13.66 0.50 -12.13
CA GLY A 365 13.34 0.31 -10.71
C GLY A 365 14.03 -0.91 -10.09
N ARG A 366 15.25 -1.23 -10.53
CA ARG A 366 16.06 -2.35 -10.02
C ARG A 366 17.17 -1.83 -9.11
N LEU A 367 17.35 -2.48 -7.97
CA LEU A 367 18.39 -2.17 -6.97
C LEU A 367 19.47 -3.23 -7.00
N LEU A 368 20.71 -2.80 -7.24
CA LEU A 368 21.88 -3.67 -7.17
C LEU A 368 22.34 -3.85 -5.72
N PRO A 369 22.97 -5.00 -5.38
CA PRO A 369 23.49 -5.26 -4.04
C PRO A 369 24.47 -4.20 -3.55
N ALA A 370 25.25 -3.62 -4.48
CA ALA A 370 26.24 -2.59 -4.20
C ALA A 370 25.68 -1.36 -3.47
N GLY A 371 24.39 -1.06 -3.69
CA GLY A 371 23.70 0.07 -3.10
C GLY A 371 23.02 -0.21 -1.76
N VAL A 372 23.10 -1.43 -1.24
CA VAL A 372 22.47 -1.84 0.02
C VAL A 372 23.41 -1.57 1.19
N VAL A 373 22.92 -0.83 2.18
CA VAL A 373 23.62 -0.50 3.43
C VAL A 373 23.32 -1.56 4.49
N ARG A 374 22.05 -1.92 4.66
CA ARG A 374 21.61 -2.98 5.58
C ARG A 374 20.21 -3.49 5.25
N VAL A 375 19.88 -4.63 5.85
CA VAL A 375 18.57 -5.26 5.77
C VAL A 375 17.95 -5.33 7.17
N GLU A 376 16.65 -5.08 7.29
CA GLU A 376 15.92 -5.15 8.56
C GLU A 376 14.68 -6.01 8.45
N GLY A 377 14.50 -6.89 9.44
CA GLY A 377 13.36 -7.81 9.52
C GLY A 377 13.51 -9.03 8.59
N PRO A 378 12.87 -10.15 8.93
CA PRO A 378 12.89 -11.35 8.11
C PRO A 378 11.94 -11.22 6.92
N PHE A 379 12.41 -11.59 5.74
CA PHE A 379 11.57 -11.75 4.55
C PHE A 379 12.14 -12.78 3.60
N ALA A 380 11.26 -13.43 2.84
CA ALA A 380 11.61 -14.36 1.78
C ALA A 380 11.76 -13.66 0.43
N SER A 381 12.32 -14.37 -0.55
CA SER A 381 12.29 -13.92 -1.95
C SER A 381 10.84 -13.68 -2.40
N HIS A 382 10.68 -12.72 -3.30
CA HIS A 382 9.41 -12.21 -3.84
C HIS A 382 8.44 -11.56 -2.84
N GLN A 383 8.80 -11.46 -1.57
CA GLN A 383 8.05 -10.63 -0.63
C GLN A 383 8.35 -9.15 -0.83
N ALA A 384 7.37 -8.31 -0.53
CA ALA A 384 7.54 -6.87 -0.61
C ALA A 384 8.43 -6.37 0.54
N VAL A 385 9.27 -5.39 0.24
CA VAL A 385 10.14 -4.72 1.20
C VAL A 385 10.01 -3.22 1.08
N ARG A 386 10.12 -2.51 2.21
CA ARG A 386 10.27 -1.05 2.23
C ARG A 386 11.67 -0.68 1.76
N ILE A 387 11.78 0.40 1.02
CA ILE A 387 13.04 0.99 0.59
C ILE A 387 13.25 2.27 1.37
N VAL A 388 14.31 2.30 2.17
CA VAL A 388 14.68 3.46 2.99
C VAL A 388 16.00 3.98 2.47
N VAL A 389 16.08 5.26 2.14
CA VAL A 389 17.35 5.90 1.81
C VAL A 389 17.99 6.43 3.10
N ARG A 390 19.26 6.09 3.31
CA ARG A 390 20.10 6.72 4.34
C ARG A 390 20.93 7.82 3.68
N ARG A 391 20.75 9.07 4.11
CA ARG A 391 21.48 10.24 3.58
C ARG A 391 21.88 11.21 4.70
N LYS A 392 22.85 12.07 4.45
CA LYS A 392 23.24 13.10 5.43
C LYS A 392 22.13 14.14 5.59
N LYS A 393 21.82 14.54 6.82
CA LYS A 393 20.90 15.64 7.13
C LYS A 393 21.40 16.91 6.44
N ARG A 394 20.54 17.57 5.67
CA ARG A 394 20.85 18.88 5.08
C ARG A 394 20.34 19.96 6.04
N PHE A 395 21.26 20.63 6.74
CA PHE A 395 20.92 21.87 7.43
C PHE A 395 20.71 22.98 6.39
N PRO A 396 19.70 23.87 6.55
CA PRO A 396 19.66 25.09 5.76
C PRO A 396 20.98 25.88 5.97
N PRO A 397 21.50 26.61 4.96
CA PRO A 397 22.65 27.46 5.17
C PRO A 397 22.34 28.41 6.32
N ALA A 398 23.25 28.48 7.30
CA ALA A 398 23.10 29.38 8.44
C ALA A 398 22.86 30.81 7.91
N PRO A 399 21.90 31.57 8.47
CA PRO A 399 21.74 32.96 8.09
C PRO A 399 23.08 33.66 8.33
N LEU A 400 23.56 34.38 7.32
CA LEU A 400 24.75 35.22 7.44
C LEU A 400 24.55 36.14 8.65
N LEU A 401 25.35 35.94 9.69
CA LEU A 401 25.39 36.85 10.82
C LEU A 401 25.92 38.19 10.29
N THR A 402 25.02 39.13 10.04
CA THR A 402 25.37 40.54 9.90
C THR A 402 25.83 41.02 11.28
N TYR A 403 27.13 41.22 11.43
CA TYR A 403 27.68 41.94 12.57
C TYR A 403 27.24 43.41 12.46
N PRO A 404 26.74 44.04 13.53
CA PRO A 404 26.53 45.48 13.54
C PRO A 404 27.88 46.19 13.41
N GLU A 405 27.95 47.19 12.53
CA GLU A 405 29.10 48.07 12.39
C GLU A 405 29.43 48.68 13.75
N SER A 406 30.54 48.25 14.36
CA SER A 406 31.11 48.92 15.52
C SER A 406 31.84 50.18 15.04
N GLU A 407 31.48 51.28 15.69
CA GLU A 407 31.95 52.64 15.48
C GLU A 407 33.45 52.77 15.23
N ALA A 408 33.77 53.70 14.33
CA ALA A 408 35.11 54.10 13.95
C ALA A 408 35.94 54.54 15.16
N VAL A 409 37.03 53.81 15.44
CA VAL A 409 38.17 54.33 16.18
C VAL A 409 39.30 54.57 15.19
N THR A 410 39.62 55.85 15.02
CA THR A 410 40.70 56.39 14.18
C THR A 410 42.08 55.85 14.60
N PRO A 411 42.89 55.32 13.67
CA PRO A 411 44.29 55.02 13.96
C PRO A 411 45.14 56.29 13.77
N SER A 412 45.79 56.72 14.85
CA SER A 412 46.89 57.67 14.82
C SER A 412 48.12 57.06 14.13
N ARG A 413 48.78 57.91 13.36
CA ARG A 413 49.88 57.64 12.43
C ARG A 413 51.25 57.77 13.12
N MET A 414 52.29 57.23 12.44
CA MET A 414 53.76 57.36 12.62
C MET A 414 54.41 56.17 13.34
N SER A 415 55.54 55.62 12.91
CA SER A 415 56.41 55.78 11.73
C SER A 415 57.42 54.60 11.71
N PRO A 416 58.17 54.36 10.61
CA PRO A 416 58.96 53.17 10.38
C PRO A 416 60.43 53.34 10.80
N ASP A 417 61.09 52.30 11.29
CA ASP A 417 62.55 52.18 11.21
C ASP A 417 63.07 50.77 11.55
N GLY A 418 64.11 50.35 10.83
CA GLY A 418 65.13 49.40 11.29
C GLY A 418 64.97 47.92 10.91
N GLY A 419 65.64 47.48 9.84
CA GLY A 419 66.06 46.07 9.68
C GLY A 419 67.32 45.74 10.50
N PRO A 420 68.11 44.71 10.12
CA PRO A 420 67.85 43.28 10.23
C PRO A 420 68.85 42.61 11.19
N SER A 421 68.53 41.44 11.76
CA SER A 421 69.56 40.57 12.37
C SER A 421 69.15 39.10 12.44
N SER A 422 69.97 38.28 11.80
CA SER A 422 70.19 36.85 11.98
C SER A 422 70.52 36.45 13.42
N ILE A 423 70.18 35.22 13.83
CA ILE A 423 71.04 34.28 14.60
C ILE A 423 70.41 32.87 14.55
N ASP A 424 71.31 31.91 14.44
CA ASP A 424 71.22 30.46 14.25
C ASP A 424 70.87 29.61 15.51
N THR A 425 70.65 28.31 15.24
CA THR A 425 70.96 27.11 16.08
C THR A 425 70.10 26.84 17.34
N ASP A 426 69.70 25.61 17.73
CA ASP A 426 70.25 24.27 17.51
C ASP A 426 69.30 23.11 17.94
N HIS A 427 69.58 21.90 17.41
CA HIS A 427 69.42 20.52 17.94
C HIS A 427 68.05 20.00 18.48
N PHE A 428 67.57 18.76 18.26
CA PHE A 428 68.21 17.44 18.45
C PHE A 428 67.48 16.31 17.66
N THR A 429 68.18 15.18 17.54
CA THR A 429 68.02 14.02 16.65
C THR A 429 67.38 12.75 17.28
N SER A 430 66.48 12.06 16.55
CA SER A 430 66.25 10.58 16.41
C SER A 430 66.05 9.66 17.67
N PRO A 431 65.78 8.32 17.59
CA PRO A 431 65.51 7.43 16.44
C PRO A 431 64.42 6.32 16.64
N LEU A 432 64.22 5.53 15.57
CA LEU A 432 63.60 4.19 15.46
C LEU A 432 64.14 3.12 16.43
N ALA A 433 63.32 2.08 16.71
CA ALA A 433 63.81 0.68 16.79
C ALA A 433 62.73 -0.37 16.43
N LYS A 434 63.14 -1.34 15.61
CA LYS A 434 62.48 -2.63 15.30
C LYS A 434 62.93 -3.68 16.33
N THR A 435 62.07 -4.65 16.66
CA THR A 435 62.52 -6.00 17.09
C THR A 435 61.57 -7.10 16.59
N VAL A 436 62.17 -8.11 15.96
CA VAL A 436 61.68 -9.43 15.54
C VAL A 436 62.20 -10.45 16.54
N ILE A 437 61.42 -11.42 17.04
CA ILE A 437 61.91 -12.75 17.49
C ILE A 437 60.83 -13.86 17.35
N THR A 438 61.25 -14.88 16.59
CA THR A 438 60.95 -16.33 16.39
C THR A 438 59.85 -17.16 17.09
N ALA A 439 59.48 -18.22 16.36
CA ALA A 439 58.57 -19.34 16.64
C ALA A 439 59.11 -20.44 17.59
N ALA A 440 58.19 -21.25 18.14
CA ALA A 440 58.43 -22.64 18.55
C ALA A 440 57.13 -23.47 18.45
N ALA A 441 57.29 -24.73 18.04
CA ALA A 441 56.26 -25.73 17.79
C ALA A 441 56.30 -26.87 18.84
N ALA A 442 55.35 -27.82 18.69
CA ALA A 442 55.19 -29.13 19.35
C ALA A 442 54.29 -29.12 20.61
N SER A 443 53.44 -30.11 20.91
CA SER A 443 53.31 -31.49 20.45
C SER A 443 51.91 -32.06 20.75
N VAL A 444 51.60 -33.17 20.06
CA VAL A 444 50.39 -34.00 20.11
C VAL A 444 50.37 -34.89 21.36
N GLY A 445 49.18 -35.08 21.95
CA GLY A 445 48.92 -36.12 22.95
C GLY A 445 47.56 -36.79 22.70
N SER A 446 47.59 -38.05 22.26
CA SER A 446 46.43 -38.94 22.10
C SER A 446 46.15 -39.72 23.38
N VAL A 447 44.88 -40.00 23.70
CA VAL A 447 44.48 -41.21 24.44
C VAL A 447 43.11 -41.70 23.93
N ALA A 448 43.07 -42.95 23.44
CA ALA A 448 41.90 -43.77 23.08
C ALA A 448 41.18 -44.28 24.36
N SER A 449 39.94 -44.80 24.39
CA SER A 449 39.41 -46.03 23.77
C SER A 449 38.03 -46.31 24.42
N SER A 450 36.90 -46.43 23.70
CA SER A 450 36.22 -47.68 23.25
C SER A 450 34.83 -47.87 23.94
N PRO A 451 33.97 -48.85 23.57
CA PRO A 451 32.85 -48.67 22.62
C PRO A 451 31.51 -49.25 23.16
N ASP A 452 30.37 -49.16 22.43
CA ASP A 452 29.59 -50.37 22.08
C ASP A 452 28.30 -50.15 21.26
N SER A 453 27.99 -51.22 20.51
CA SER A 453 26.73 -51.65 19.89
C SER A 453 26.33 -51.16 18.48
N ALA A 454 26.42 -52.13 17.56
CA ALA A 454 25.99 -52.12 16.17
C ALA A 454 24.48 -52.48 16.01
N PRO A 455 23.87 -52.27 14.81
CA PRO A 455 22.43 -52.37 14.57
C PRO A 455 22.00 -53.66 13.83
N GLN A 456 20.72 -54.04 13.90
CA GLN A 456 20.07 -54.91 12.89
C GLN A 456 18.56 -54.59 12.69
N PRO A 457 17.98 -54.95 11.52
CA PRO A 457 16.87 -54.22 10.88
C PRO A 457 15.57 -55.04 10.69
N GLY A 458 14.44 -54.41 10.34
CA GLY A 458 13.28 -55.19 9.86
C GLY A 458 11.92 -54.50 9.70
N THR A 459 11.76 -53.54 8.78
CA THR A 459 10.40 -53.20 8.26
C THR A 459 10.47 -52.77 6.78
N PRO A 460 9.59 -53.25 5.88
CA PRO A 460 9.68 -52.96 4.45
C PRO A 460 9.39 -51.49 4.14
N LEU A 461 10.20 -50.89 3.27
CA LEU A 461 9.95 -49.59 2.65
C LEU A 461 8.89 -49.74 1.55
N ILE A 462 7.67 -49.26 1.81
CA ILE A 462 6.67 -49.03 0.77
C ILE A 462 6.98 -47.66 0.15
N TYR A 463 7.34 -47.63 -1.13
CA TYR A 463 7.49 -46.38 -1.88
C TYR A 463 6.12 -45.89 -2.36
N PRO A 464 5.70 -44.65 -2.05
CA PRO A 464 4.55 -44.04 -2.71
C PRO A 464 4.95 -43.66 -4.14
N THR A 465 4.37 -44.35 -5.13
CA THR A 465 4.34 -43.87 -6.51
C THR A 465 3.48 -42.61 -6.58
N LEU A 466 4.08 -41.47 -6.94
CA LEU A 466 3.34 -40.22 -7.13
C LEU A 466 2.42 -40.32 -8.34
N SER A 467 1.12 -40.41 -8.05
CA SER A 467 0.02 -40.09 -8.94
C SER A 467 -0.07 -38.57 -9.08
N LEU A 468 -0.07 -38.07 -10.33
CA LEU A 468 -0.29 -36.68 -10.65
C LEU A 468 -1.79 -36.38 -10.67
N SER A 469 -2.37 -36.03 -9.52
CA SER A 469 -3.55 -35.15 -9.46
C SER A 469 -3.97 -34.89 -8.02
N SER A 470 -4.43 -33.66 -7.80
CA SER A 470 -5.27 -33.16 -6.70
C SER A 470 -4.57 -32.42 -5.55
N SER A 471 -4.85 -31.12 -5.56
CA SER A 471 -4.67 -30.11 -4.55
C SER A 471 -5.36 -30.46 -3.24
N VAL A 472 -4.66 -30.37 -2.10
CA VAL A 472 -5.26 -30.17 -0.78
C VAL A 472 -4.33 -29.29 0.06
N ALA A 473 -4.91 -28.23 0.60
CA ALA A 473 -4.33 -27.38 1.63
C ALA A 473 -4.12 -28.19 2.93
N SER A 474 -2.94 -28.09 3.53
CA SER A 474 -2.71 -28.63 4.87
C SER A 474 -2.69 -27.47 5.87
N LEU A 475 -3.73 -27.40 6.70
CA LEU A 475 -3.64 -26.87 8.05
C LEU A 475 -3.43 -28.07 8.98
N ASP A 476 -2.53 -27.96 9.95
CA ASP A 476 -2.87 -28.38 11.31
C ASP A 476 -2.00 -27.66 12.38
N PRO A 477 -2.51 -27.50 13.62
CA PRO A 477 -2.09 -26.49 14.59
C PRO A 477 -1.28 -27.04 15.78
N LEU A 478 -0.61 -26.10 16.47
CA LEU A 478 -0.17 -26.11 17.89
C LEU A 478 0.15 -27.46 18.56
N SER A 479 1.43 -27.67 18.86
CA SER A 479 1.88 -28.46 20.02
C SER A 479 3.21 -27.90 20.56
N ARG A 480 3.35 -28.00 21.88
CA ARG A 480 4.23 -27.25 22.79
C ARG A 480 5.66 -27.80 22.87
N THR A 481 6.58 -26.89 23.21
CA THR A 481 7.75 -27.04 24.11
C THR A 481 8.90 -28.04 23.79
N ALA A 482 10.10 -27.44 23.77
CA ALA A 482 11.45 -27.95 24.11
C ALA A 482 12.28 -28.63 23.00
N PRO A 483 13.65 -28.66 23.06
CA PRO A 483 14.58 -28.11 24.06
C PRO A 483 15.65 -27.14 23.48
N THR A 484 16.27 -26.34 24.35
CA THR A 484 17.48 -25.56 24.04
C THR A 484 18.67 -26.49 23.81
N SER A 485 19.26 -26.41 22.62
CA SER A 485 20.49 -27.13 22.24
C SER A 485 21.72 -26.58 22.99
N PRO A 486 22.73 -27.41 23.35
CA PRO A 486 23.90 -27.01 24.17
C PRO A 486 24.88 -26.04 23.50
N ALA A 487 24.63 -25.59 22.26
CA ALA A 487 25.55 -24.72 21.53
C ALA A 487 25.46 -23.23 21.92
N ILE A 488 24.42 -22.81 22.65
CA ILE A 488 24.23 -21.40 23.05
C ILE A 488 24.85 -21.08 24.43
N ARG A 489 25.44 -22.07 25.12
CA ARG A 489 26.13 -21.84 26.40
C ARG A 489 27.64 -21.61 26.29
N ALA A 490 28.22 -21.75 25.10
CA ALA A 490 29.67 -21.57 24.87
C ALA A 490 30.09 -20.15 24.46
N VAL A 491 29.13 -19.23 24.24
CA VAL A 491 29.42 -17.82 23.90
C VAL A 491 29.31 -16.91 25.12
N THR A 492 28.64 -17.34 26.19
CA THR A 492 28.41 -16.52 27.38
C THR A 492 29.52 -16.63 28.44
N ASP A 493 30.41 -17.61 28.34
CA ASP A 493 31.53 -17.82 29.29
C ASP A 493 32.91 -17.31 28.78
N ARG A 494 32.94 -16.57 27.66
CA ARG A 494 34.18 -15.96 27.12
C ARG A 494 34.33 -14.46 27.36
N LEU A 495 33.49 -13.86 28.21
CA LEU A 495 33.54 -12.43 28.54
C LEU A 495 33.72 -12.13 30.02
N VAL A 496 34.22 -13.10 30.81
CA VAL A 496 34.63 -12.85 32.19
C VAL A 496 35.96 -13.57 32.41
N VAL A 497 36.92 -12.88 33.04
CA VAL A 497 38.31 -13.29 33.33
C VAL A 497 39.32 -13.02 32.20
N THR A 498 39.75 -11.76 32.10
CA THR A 498 41.20 -11.50 32.22
C THR A 498 41.38 -10.14 32.87
N SER A 499 41.45 -10.14 34.19
CA SER A 499 42.01 -9.05 34.98
C SER A 499 43.06 -9.65 35.91
N ILE A 500 44.16 -8.90 36.06
CA ILE A 500 45.28 -9.03 37.00
C ILE A 500 46.53 -9.77 36.48
N THR A 501 47.47 -8.99 35.94
CA THR A 501 48.91 -8.83 36.34
C THR A 501 49.45 -7.69 35.47
N GLY A 502 50.19 -6.65 35.88
CA GLY A 502 50.80 -6.21 37.12
C GLY A 502 51.38 -4.80 36.83
N GLU A 503 51.60 -4.03 37.89
CA GLU A 503 51.95 -2.61 37.94
C GLU A 503 53.21 -2.20 37.14
N LEU A 504 53.24 -0.96 36.62
CA LEU A 504 54.10 0.12 37.14
C LEU A 504 54.08 1.40 36.25
N LEU A 505 53.74 2.50 36.92
CA LEU A 505 54.17 3.90 36.74
C LEU A 505 53.35 4.89 35.88
N SER A 506 52.97 5.94 36.62
CA SER A 506 52.61 7.34 36.30
C SER A 506 51.29 7.64 35.60
N ASN A 507 50.35 8.08 36.44
CA ASN A 507 49.35 9.14 36.27
C ASN A 507 49.10 9.65 34.85
N ASP A 508 47.90 9.37 34.32
CA ASP A 508 47.07 10.35 33.58
C ASP A 508 45.65 9.79 33.39
N ALA A 509 44.91 9.64 34.50
CA ALA A 509 43.52 9.20 34.50
C ALA A 509 42.55 10.19 33.81
N ASP A 510 42.96 11.45 33.63
CA ASP A 510 42.17 12.49 32.96
C ASP A 510 42.24 12.38 31.43
N VAL A 511 43.29 11.77 30.86
CA VAL A 511 43.46 11.65 29.40
C VAL A 511 42.62 10.49 28.86
N ASP A 512 42.60 9.33 29.53
CA ASP A 512 41.79 8.18 29.09
C ASP A 512 40.29 8.43 29.24
N ALA A 513 39.86 9.15 30.28
CA ALA A 513 38.48 9.59 30.43
C ALA A 513 38.07 10.61 29.36
N ALA A 514 38.98 11.52 28.98
CA ALA A 514 38.76 12.46 27.89
C ALA A 514 38.72 11.77 26.51
N VAL A 515 39.58 10.79 26.25
CA VAL A 515 39.60 10.03 24.99
C VAL A 515 38.36 9.14 24.85
N ALA A 516 37.91 8.50 25.93
CA ALA A 516 36.66 7.72 25.94
C ALA A 516 35.41 8.60 25.80
N SER A 517 35.40 9.77 26.45
CA SER A 517 34.37 10.82 26.30
C SER A 517 34.32 11.36 24.87
N VAL A 518 35.47 11.63 24.25
CA VAL A 518 35.57 12.08 22.86
C VAL A 518 35.17 10.97 21.89
N ALA A 519 35.54 9.71 22.11
CA ALA A 519 35.12 8.58 21.27
C ALA A 519 33.60 8.32 21.36
N ALA A 520 33.01 8.44 22.55
CA ALA A 520 31.57 8.32 22.76
C ALA A 520 30.80 9.52 22.17
N ALA A 521 31.34 10.75 22.31
CA ALA A 521 30.79 11.95 21.69
C ALA A 521 30.92 11.92 20.17
N VAL A 522 32.03 11.43 19.61
CA VAL A 522 32.23 11.28 18.16
C VAL A 522 31.27 10.23 17.57
N ASN A 523 31.01 9.12 18.29
CA ASN A 523 30.01 8.13 17.86
C ASN A 523 28.56 8.64 18.00
N HIS A 524 28.23 9.38 19.07
CA HIS A 524 26.90 10.00 19.23
C HIS A 524 26.66 11.14 18.24
N VAL A 525 27.69 11.92 17.87
CA VAL A 525 27.60 12.96 16.84
C VAL A 525 27.50 12.35 15.42
N ALA A 526 28.12 11.19 15.18
CA ALA A 526 28.10 10.52 13.88
C ALA A 526 26.74 9.90 13.50
N GLU A 527 25.95 9.40 14.47
CA GLU A 527 24.58 8.95 14.21
C GLU A 527 23.62 10.12 13.98
N ASP A 528 23.91 11.29 14.59
CA ASP A 528 23.08 12.49 14.47
C ASP A 528 23.23 13.21 13.12
N GLU A 529 24.21 12.84 12.28
CA GLU A 529 24.41 13.39 10.94
C GLU A 529 23.50 12.78 9.87
N TRP A 530 22.91 11.61 10.09
CA TRP A 530 22.19 10.87 9.05
C TRP A 530 20.68 10.91 9.30
N GLU A 531 19.91 11.02 8.23
CA GLU A 531 18.48 10.80 8.22
C GLU A 531 18.13 9.60 7.35
N GLU A 532 17.06 8.93 7.73
CA GLU A 532 16.50 7.80 7.03
C GLU A 532 15.07 8.10 6.63
N VAL A 533 14.82 7.99 5.33
CA VAL A 533 13.53 8.36 4.74
C VAL A 533 13.03 7.18 3.92
N GLU A 534 11.81 6.72 4.20
CA GLU A 534 11.13 5.76 3.33
C GLU A 534 10.84 6.42 1.99
N VAL A 535 11.40 5.84 0.92
CA VAL A 535 11.32 6.40 -0.43
C VAL A 535 10.51 5.54 -1.38
N GLY A 536 10.16 4.31 -1.00
CA GLY A 536 9.46 3.40 -1.89
C GLY A 536 9.28 2.00 -1.36
N LYS A 537 8.74 1.13 -2.19
CA LYS A 537 8.62 -0.31 -1.96
C LYS A 537 9.04 -1.08 -3.20
N GLY A 538 9.53 -2.30 -3.02
CA GLY A 538 9.92 -3.19 -4.09
C GLY A 538 9.73 -4.66 -3.73
N LEU A 539 10.01 -5.54 -4.68
CA LEU A 539 9.97 -7.00 -4.48
C LEU A 539 11.38 -7.52 -4.33
N ALA A 540 11.67 -8.18 -3.21
CA ALA A 540 12.96 -8.82 -2.98
C ALA A 540 13.17 -9.97 -3.99
N GLN A 541 14.38 -10.14 -4.51
CA GLN A 541 14.74 -11.32 -5.32
C GLN A 541 15.42 -12.40 -4.48
N TYR A 542 16.01 -12.01 -3.36
CA TYR A 542 16.66 -12.90 -2.41
C TYR A 542 16.05 -12.70 -1.02
N ASN A 543 16.17 -13.69 -0.13
CA ASN A 543 15.69 -13.54 1.24
C ASN A 543 16.57 -12.57 2.05
N SER A 544 16.10 -12.15 3.23
CA SER A 544 16.79 -11.16 4.06
C SER A 544 18.22 -11.57 4.42
N SER A 545 18.45 -12.86 4.71
CA SER A 545 19.77 -13.39 5.08
C SER A 545 20.73 -13.46 3.88
N GLU A 546 20.21 -13.71 2.69
CA GLU A 546 21.00 -13.70 1.46
C GLU A 546 21.39 -12.29 1.06
N ILE A 547 20.45 -11.33 1.06
CA ILE A 547 20.76 -9.92 0.77
C ILE A 547 21.81 -9.39 1.77
N GLU A 548 21.70 -9.75 3.04
CA GLU A 548 22.67 -9.36 4.07
C GLU A 548 24.10 -9.86 3.78
N ARG A 549 24.24 -11.03 3.13
CA ARG A 549 25.55 -11.60 2.73
C ARG A 549 26.16 -10.93 1.51
N ILE A 550 25.34 -10.43 0.58
CA ILE A 550 25.79 -9.83 -0.69
C ILE A 550 25.74 -8.30 -0.69
N LYS A 551 25.26 -7.66 0.39
CA LYS A 551 25.16 -6.19 0.49
C LYS A 551 26.51 -5.52 0.25
N GLY A 552 26.50 -4.39 -0.45
CA GLY A 552 27.71 -3.64 -0.81
C GLY A 552 28.57 -4.27 -1.91
N MET A 553 28.23 -5.48 -2.41
CA MET A 553 29.02 -6.17 -3.44
C MET A 553 28.54 -5.87 -4.86
N LYS A 554 29.41 -6.08 -5.86
CA LYS A 554 29.01 -6.04 -7.28
C LYS A 554 28.22 -7.31 -7.64
N SER A 555 27.21 -7.19 -8.50
CA SER A 555 26.31 -8.29 -8.89
C SER A 555 27.03 -9.55 -9.41
N ARG A 556 28.17 -9.39 -10.09
CA ARG A 556 29.02 -10.52 -10.54
C ARG A 556 29.53 -11.44 -9.42
N HIS A 557 29.48 -11.01 -8.16
CA HIS A 557 29.92 -11.78 -7.01
C HIS A 557 28.78 -12.53 -6.31
N ILE A 558 27.52 -12.35 -6.74
CA ILE A 558 26.36 -13.01 -6.11
C ILE A 558 26.52 -14.53 -6.17
N GLU A 559 26.77 -15.09 -7.36
CA GLU A 559 26.92 -16.54 -7.54
C GLU A 559 28.08 -17.10 -6.73
N THR A 560 29.19 -16.38 -6.64
CA THR A 560 30.34 -16.79 -5.81
C THR A 560 30.00 -16.86 -4.33
N VAL A 561 29.16 -15.95 -3.82
CA VAL A 561 28.85 -15.86 -2.38
C VAL A 561 27.67 -16.74 -1.98
N LEU A 562 26.63 -16.84 -2.82
CA LEU A 562 25.42 -17.59 -2.53
C LEU A 562 25.44 -19.01 -3.12
N GLY A 563 26.33 -19.30 -4.07
CA GLY A 563 26.36 -20.55 -4.82
C GLY A 563 25.35 -20.61 -5.97
N TYR A 564 24.57 -19.55 -6.17
CA TYR A 564 23.61 -19.40 -7.26
C TYR A 564 23.34 -17.91 -7.53
N SER A 565 22.77 -17.58 -8.69
CA SER A 565 22.26 -16.23 -8.97
C SER A 565 20.97 -16.33 -9.77
N GLU A 566 19.85 -15.93 -9.16
CA GLU A 566 18.56 -15.81 -9.84
C GLU A 566 18.42 -14.47 -10.58
N SER A 567 19.14 -13.45 -10.11
CA SER A 567 19.08 -12.09 -10.62
C SER A 567 20.32 -11.27 -10.27
N GLU A 568 20.68 -10.31 -11.13
CA GLU A 568 21.74 -9.33 -10.86
C GLU A 568 21.32 -8.25 -9.83
N HIS A 569 20.03 -8.11 -9.56
CA HIS A 569 19.46 -7.15 -8.62
C HIS A 569 18.84 -7.82 -7.40
N VAL A 570 18.97 -7.19 -6.24
CA VAL A 570 18.45 -7.71 -4.96
C VAL A 570 17.00 -7.32 -4.70
N VAL A 571 16.57 -6.20 -5.27
CA VAL A 571 15.17 -5.77 -5.26
C VAL A 571 14.80 -5.29 -6.65
N GLU A 572 13.61 -5.62 -7.11
CA GLU A 572 13.07 -5.16 -8.37
C GLU A 572 11.76 -4.39 -8.21
N SER A 573 11.35 -3.81 -9.35
CA SER A 573 10.02 -3.23 -9.50
C SER A 573 9.74 -2.14 -8.49
N ILE A 574 10.79 -1.42 -8.09
CA ILE A 574 10.71 -0.40 -7.07
C ILE A 574 9.76 0.71 -7.55
N ALA A 575 8.73 0.93 -6.74
CA ALA A 575 7.82 2.04 -6.84
C ALA A 575 8.25 3.07 -5.79
N LEU A 576 8.82 4.18 -6.27
CA LEU A 576 9.12 5.33 -5.43
C LEU A 576 7.83 6.09 -5.12
N LEU A 577 7.73 6.59 -3.88
CA LEU A 577 6.59 7.36 -3.36
C LEU A 577 6.52 8.78 -3.93
#